data_AF-A0A961LF76-F1
#
_entry.id   AF-A0A961LF76-F1
#
_cell.length_a   1.000
_cell.length_b   1.000
_cell.length_c   1.000
_cell.angle_alpha   90.00
_cell.angle_beta   90.00
_cell.angle_gamma   90.00
#
_symmetry.space_group_name_H-M   'P 1'
#
loop_
_entity.id
_entity.type
_entity.pdbx_description
1 polymer ?
#
loop_
_entity_poly.entity_id
_entity_poly.type
_entity_poly.pdbx_seq_one_letter_code
_entity_poly.pdbx_strand_id
1 'polypeptide(L)'
;MPDFVIPVPPVPSIPVRGGGAFPVRRVYCIGRNYAAHAVEMGHDPNRESPFFFQKNPNNLDASGEFPYPPHSTDVHHEVELVVALKSGGTNIAVADALTHVWGYGIGLDMTRRDLQGEAK
;
A
#
# COMPACT_ATOMS: atom_id res chain seq x y z
N MET A 1 -12.83 9.17 -26.01
CA MET A 1 -13.04 9.08 -24.55
C MET A 1 -14.54 9.15 -24.32
N PRO A 2 -15.10 8.42 -23.35
CA PRO A 2 -16.52 8.56 -23.02
C PRO A 2 -16.80 9.99 -22.54
N ASP A 3 -17.98 10.51 -22.86
CA ASP A 3 -18.47 11.78 -22.30
C ASP A 3 -18.96 11.54 -20.88
N PHE A 4 -18.24 12.10 -19.91
CA PHE A 4 -18.59 11.98 -18.50
C PHE A 4 -19.58 13.09 -18.09
N VAL A 5 -20.55 12.73 -17.25
CA VAL A 5 -21.56 13.65 -16.70
C VAL A 5 -21.03 14.59 -15.60
N ILE A 6 -19.78 14.37 -15.18
CA ILE A 6 -19.05 15.18 -14.19
C ILE A 6 -17.58 15.31 -14.62
N PRO A 7 -16.83 16.30 -14.09
CA PRO A 7 -15.39 16.38 -14.31
C PRO A 7 -14.67 15.10 -13.86
N VAL A 8 -13.69 14.66 -14.66
CA VAL A 8 -12.85 13.51 -14.32
C VAL A 8 -12.02 13.87 -13.08
N PRO A 9 -12.08 13.07 -11.99
CA PRO A 9 -11.23 13.29 -10.84
C PRO A 9 -9.74 13.27 -11.22
N PRO A 10 -8.88 14.05 -10.55
CA PRO A 10 -7.46 14.00 -10.78
C PRO A 10 -6.93 12.58 -10.53
N VAL A 11 -6.00 12.13 -11.38
CA VAL A 11 -5.34 10.83 -11.20
C VAL A 11 -4.39 10.93 -10.00
N PRO A 12 -4.57 10.10 -8.95
CA PRO A 12 -3.65 10.09 -7.82
C PRO A 12 -2.25 9.78 -8.30
N SER A 13 -1.25 10.51 -7.81
CA SER A 13 0.12 10.34 -8.26
C SER A 13 1.13 10.58 -7.14
N ILE A 14 2.29 9.96 -7.26
CA ILE A 14 3.41 10.09 -6.32
C ILE A 14 4.59 10.76 -7.03
N PRO A 15 5.20 11.79 -6.44
CA PRO A 15 6.35 12.45 -7.04
C PRO A 15 7.53 11.48 -7.19
N VAL A 16 8.26 11.62 -8.30
CA VAL A 16 9.41 10.77 -8.62
C VAL A 16 10.70 11.53 -8.41
N ARG A 17 11.66 10.91 -7.72
CA ARG A 17 13.01 11.49 -7.59
C ARG A 17 13.63 11.66 -8.98
N GLY A 18 14.02 12.89 -9.33
CA GLY A 18 14.53 13.23 -10.66
C GLY A 18 13.50 13.84 -11.61
N GLY A 19 12.23 13.93 -11.19
CA GLY A 19 11.17 14.67 -11.89
C GLY A 19 10.02 13.80 -12.36
N GLY A 20 8.88 14.44 -12.59
CA GLY A 20 7.63 13.79 -12.95
C GLY A 20 6.89 13.17 -11.76
N ALA A 21 5.80 12.46 -12.06
CA ALA A 21 4.98 11.77 -11.07
C ALA A 21 4.52 10.42 -11.62
N PHE A 22 4.43 9.43 -10.73
CA PHE A 22 3.95 8.09 -11.05
C PHE A 22 2.44 8.03 -10.83
N PRO A 23 1.61 7.75 -11.86
CA PRO A 23 0.16 7.65 -11.70
C PRO A 23 -0.22 6.35 -10.99
N VAL A 24 -0.97 6.45 -9.90
CA VAL A 24 -1.35 5.32 -9.06
C VAL A 24 -2.72 4.80 -9.48
N ARG A 25 -2.79 3.50 -9.75
CA ARG A 25 -4.03 2.81 -10.12
C ARG A 25 -4.71 2.13 -8.93
N ARG A 26 -3.97 1.31 -8.18
CA ARG A 26 -4.43 0.55 -7.00
C ARG A 26 -3.28 0.44 -6.02
N VAL A 27 -3.61 0.34 -4.73
CA VAL A 27 -2.64 0.12 -3.66
C VAL A 27 -2.97 -1.22 -3.02
N TYR A 28 -2.07 -2.18 -3.15
CA TYR A 28 -2.15 -3.48 -2.50
C TYR A 28 -1.11 -3.52 -1.37
N CYS A 29 -1.55 -3.96 -0.20
CA CYS A 29 -0.73 -4.12 0.99
C CYS A 29 -0.73 -5.61 1.38
N ILE A 30 0.36 -6.07 1.99
CA ILE A 30 0.55 -7.49 2.34
C ILE A 30 0.64 -7.59 3.87
N GLY A 31 -0.35 -8.23 4.48
CA GLY A 31 -0.33 -8.52 5.90
C GLY A 31 0.56 -9.72 6.22
N ARG A 32 1.27 -9.66 7.36
CA ARG A 32 2.08 -10.77 7.92
C ARG A 32 3.21 -11.23 6.99
N ASN A 33 3.81 -10.32 6.22
CA ASN A 33 4.86 -10.64 5.25
C ASN A 33 6.29 -10.69 5.83
N TYR A 34 6.47 -10.35 7.11
CA TYR A 34 7.75 -10.43 7.82
C TYR A 34 7.64 -11.41 9.00
N ALA A 35 8.45 -12.48 8.96
CA ALA A 35 8.43 -13.55 9.96
C ALA A 35 8.79 -13.05 11.38
N ALA A 36 9.66 -12.03 11.49
CA ALA A 36 10.02 -11.44 12.78
C ALA A 36 8.85 -10.69 13.44
N HIS A 37 8.00 -10.03 12.66
CA HIS A 37 6.81 -9.33 13.16
C HIS A 37 5.71 -10.32 13.61
N ALA A 38 5.60 -11.49 12.96
CA ALA A 38 4.68 -12.53 13.39
C ALA A 38 5.00 -13.05 14.80
N VAL A 39 6.28 -13.21 15.13
CA VAL A 39 6.74 -13.62 16.47
C VAL A 39 6.50 -12.50 17.50
N GLU A 40 6.75 -11.24 17.14
CA GLU A 40 6.50 -10.06 18.01
C GLU A 40 5.01 -9.89 18.36
N MET A 41 4.11 -10.22 17.43
CA MET A 41 2.65 -10.20 17.62
C MET A 41 2.09 -11.48 18.27
N GLY A 42 2.94 -12.41 18.74
CA GLY A 42 2.54 -13.62 19.45
C GLY A 42 1.96 -14.74 18.56
N HIS A 43 2.26 -14.74 17.27
CA HIS A 43 1.79 -15.75 16.31
C HIS A 43 2.85 -16.86 16.06
N ASP A 44 2.36 -18.06 15.72
CA ASP A 44 3.20 -19.24 15.40
C ASP A 44 4.08 -18.98 14.15
N PRO A 45 5.41 -19.25 14.21
CA PRO A 45 6.34 -19.07 13.09
C PRO A 45 6.07 -19.99 11.88
N ASN A 46 5.17 -20.98 11.98
CA ASN A 46 4.70 -21.77 10.84
C ASN A 46 3.77 -20.94 9.94
N ARG A 47 4.39 -20.04 9.16
CA ARG A 47 3.87 -19.26 8.02
C ARG A 47 2.40 -19.54 7.68
N GLU A 48 1.50 -18.80 8.29
CA GLU A 48 0.24 -18.51 7.63
C GLU A 48 0.55 -17.80 6.30
N SER A 49 -0.19 -18.16 5.24
CA SER A 49 -0.03 -17.49 3.95
C SER A 49 -0.27 -15.98 4.11
N PRO A 50 0.58 -15.13 3.51
CA PRO A 50 0.34 -13.70 3.51
C PRO A 50 -1.03 -13.42 2.88
N PHE A 51 -1.73 -12.44 3.42
CA PHE A 51 -3.01 -11.98 2.87
C PHE A 51 -2.88 -10.56 2.32
N PHE A 52 -3.78 -10.21 1.40
CA PHE A 52 -3.79 -8.90 0.78
C PHE A 52 -4.97 -8.08 1.27
N PHE A 53 -4.71 -6.79 1.49
CA PHE A 53 -5.76 -5.78 1.63
C PHE A 53 -5.44 -4.60 0.71
N GLN A 54 -6.38 -3.66 0.60
CA GLN A 54 -6.23 -2.50 -0.27
C GLN A 54 -6.47 -1.21 0.48
N LYS A 55 -5.76 -0.17 0.08
CA LYS A 55 -6.04 1.22 0.43
C LYS A 55 -6.52 1.96 -0.81
N ASN A 56 -7.29 3.03 -0.62
CA ASN A 56 -7.69 3.88 -1.73
C ASN A 56 -6.45 4.64 -2.24
N PRO A 57 -6.18 4.72 -3.56
CA PRO A 57 -5.08 5.52 -4.09
C PRO A 57 -5.08 6.99 -3.63
N ASN A 58 -6.26 7.56 -3.35
CA ASN A 58 -6.40 8.91 -2.81
C ASN A 58 -5.88 9.07 -1.38
N ASN A 59 -5.56 7.98 -0.67
CA ASN A 59 -4.99 8.04 0.68
C ASN A 59 -3.46 8.14 0.66
N LEU A 60 -2.83 8.06 -0.51
CA LEU A 60 -1.39 8.25 -0.62
C LEU A 60 -1.06 9.74 -0.48
N ASP A 61 -0.20 10.04 0.47
CA ASP A 61 0.31 11.38 0.71
C ASP A 61 1.85 11.35 0.71
N ALA A 62 2.43 12.24 -0.11
CA ALA A 62 3.88 12.42 -0.23
C ALA A 62 4.35 13.77 0.33
N SER A 63 3.47 14.53 0.99
CA SER A 63 3.78 15.83 1.61
C SER A 63 4.71 15.69 2.81
N GLY A 64 4.72 14.52 3.46
CA GLY A 64 5.40 14.30 4.74
C GLY A 64 4.57 14.71 5.95
N GLU A 65 3.33 15.17 5.74
CA GLU A 65 2.38 15.43 6.81
C GLU A 65 1.42 14.24 6.98
N PHE A 66 1.08 13.93 8.24
CA PHE A 66 0.09 12.91 8.55
C PHE A 66 -0.86 13.44 9.63
N PRO A 67 -2.07 13.91 9.26
CA PRO A 67 -3.05 14.32 10.24
C PRO A 67 -3.55 13.10 11.01
N TYR A 68 -3.58 13.21 12.34
CA TYR A 68 -4.10 12.13 13.18
C TYR A 68 -5.58 11.86 12.81
N PRO A 69 -5.95 10.63 12.42
CA PRO A 69 -7.27 10.36 11.88
C PRO A 69 -8.35 10.44 12.97
N PRO A 70 -9.57 10.89 12.62
CA PRO A 70 -10.67 10.89 13.56
C PRO A 70 -11.10 9.45 13.91
N HIS A 71 -11.80 9.34 15.05
CA HIS A 71 -12.36 8.08 15.55
C HIS A 71 -11.33 6.98 15.84
N SER A 72 -10.12 7.38 16.23
CA SER A 72 -9.12 6.46 16.77
C SER A 72 -8.40 7.14 17.91
N THR A 73 -7.96 6.35 18.87
CA THR A 73 -7.07 6.74 19.96
C THR A 73 -5.78 5.94 19.95
N ASP A 74 -5.65 5.01 19.00
CA ASP A 74 -4.48 4.14 18.85
C ASP A 74 -4.11 4.00 17.36
N VAL A 75 -3.15 4.81 16.92
CA VAL A 75 -2.69 4.83 15.52
C VAL A 75 -1.25 4.34 15.43
N HIS A 76 -1.07 3.25 14.71
CA HIS A 76 0.23 2.61 14.49
C HIS A 76 0.80 2.99 13.11
N HIS A 77 2.13 2.96 13.03
CA HIS A 77 2.88 3.07 11.78
C HIS A 77 3.61 1.75 11.50
N GLU A 78 3.62 1.31 10.25
CA GLU A 78 4.43 0.19 9.78
C GLU A 78 5.26 0.68 8.58
N VAL A 79 6.59 0.59 8.67
CA VAL A 79 7.49 0.99 7.57
C VAL A 79 7.54 -0.14 6.54
N GLU A 80 7.25 0.19 5.29
CA GLU A 80 7.10 -0.79 4.22
C GLU A 80 7.92 -0.41 2.98
N LEU A 81 8.44 -1.44 2.30
CA LEU A 81 8.97 -1.28 0.94
C LEU A 81 7.79 -1.18 -0.03
N VAL A 82 7.71 -0.07 -0.75
CA VAL A 82 6.72 0.13 -1.81
C VAL A 82 7.32 -0.28 -3.15
N VAL A 83 6.59 -1.12 -3.89
CA VAL A 83 6.94 -1.56 -5.24
C VAL A 83 5.96 -0.96 -6.24
N ALA A 84 6.44 -0.10 -7.14
CA ALA A 84 5.63 0.50 -8.19
C ALA A 84 5.69 -0.33 -9.46
N LEU A 85 4.54 -0.72 -10.02
CA LEU A 85 4.45 -1.60 -11.19
C LEU A 85 4.13 -0.78 -12.46
N LYS A 86 4.97 -0.89 -13.51
CA LYS A 86 4.69 -0.28 -14.83
C LYS A 86 3.74 -1.12 -15.68
N SER A 87 3.68 -2.41 -15.40
CA SER A 87 2.85 -3.37 -16.12
C SER A 87 2.40 -4.46 -15.16
N GLY A 88 1.54 -5.35 -15.66
CA GLY A 88 1.07 -6.49 -14.88
C GLY A 88 0.65 -7.63 -15.79
N GLY A 89 -0.12 -8.55 -15.23
CA GLY A 89 -0.55 -9.77 -15.89
C GLY A 89 -1.27 -10.66 -14.89
N THR A 90 -1.75 -11.81 -15.38
CA THR A 90 -2.35 -12.85 -14.55
C THR A 90 -1.42 -14.04 -14.51
N ASN A 91 -1.19 -14.63 -13.33
CA ASN A 91 -0.29 -15.77 -13.13
C ASN A 91 1.13 -15.52 -13.68
N ILE A 92 1.69 -14.34 -13.39
CA ILE A 92 3.07 -13.98 -13.78
C ILE A 92 4.05 -14.99 -13.18
N ALA A 93 4.93 -15.55 -14.00
CA ALA A 93 5.97 -16.44 -13.52
C ALA A 93 6.93 -15.69 -12.60
N VAL A 94 7.39 -16.35 -11.53
CA VAL A 94 8.25 -15.71 -10.51
C VAL A 94 9.52 -15.10 -11.13
N ALA A 95 10.10 -15.77 -12.13
CA ALA A 95 11.29 -15.30 -12.83
C ALA A 95 11.07 -13.98 -13.60
N ASP A 96 9.83 -13.72 -14.03
CA ASP A 96 9.46 -12.53 -14.80
C ASP A 96 8.93 -11.40 -13.91
N ALA A 97 8.63 -11.65 -12.64
CA ALA A 97 7.93 -10.72 -11.75
C ALA A 97 8.63 -9.34 -11.67
N LEU A 98 9.95 -9.32 -11.55
CA LEU A 98 10.71 -8.07 -11.44
C LEU A 98 10.73 -7.25 -12.74
N THR A 99 10.44 -7.85 -13.89
CA THR A 99 10.36 -7.13 -15.17
C THR A 99 9.17 -6.16 -15.22
N HIS A 100 8.14 -6.41 -14.41
CA HIS A 100 6.96 -5.58 -14.26
C HIS A 100 7.17 -4.39 -13.31
N VAL A 101 8.23 -4.42 -12.51
CA VAL A 101 8.55 -3.34 -11.58
C VAL A 101 9.10 -2.14 -12.35
N TRP A 102 8.56 -0.97 -12.04
CA TRP A 102 9.02 0.32 -12.53
C TRP A 102 10.06 0.93 -11.58
N GLY A 103 9.79 0.86 -10.27
CA GLY A 103 10.64 1.45 -9.26
C GLY A 103 10.21 1.09 -7.85
N TYR A 104 10.92 1.67 -6.88
CA TYR A 104 10.73 1.40 -5.46
C TYR A 104 10.66 2.70 -4.67
N GLY A 105 10.04 2.63 -3.49
CA GLY A 105 9.99 3.71 -2.52
C GLY A 105 9.82 3.18 -1.10
N ILE A 106 9.77 4.09 -0.13
CA ILE A 106 9.43 3.78 1.25
C ILE A 106 8.03 4.33 1.52
N GLY A 107 7.20 3.55 2.20
CA GLY A 107 5.87 3.95 2.62
C GLY A 107 5.65 3.69 4.11
N LEU A 108 4.69 4.39 4.67
CA LEU A 108 4.15 4.10 6.00
C LEU A 108 2.73 3.55 5.83
N ASP A 109 2.50 2.30 6.21
CA ASP A 109 1.16 1.80 6.42
C ASP A 109 0.65 2.31 7.78
N MET A 110 -0.13 3.38 7.70
CA MET A 110 -0.79 3.97 8.86
C MET A 110 -2.09 3.22 9.15
N THR A 111 -2.25 2.76 10.38
CA THR A 111 -3.35 1.90 10.82
C THR A 111 -4.02 2.44 12.08
N ARG A 112 -5.34 2.66 12.03
CA ARG A 112 -6.19 2.82 13.23
C ARG A 112 -6.32 1.46 13.90
N ARG A 113 -5.44 1.17 14.85
CA ARG A 113 -5.19 -0.18 15.38
C ARG A 113 -6.35 -0.66 16.23
N ASP A 114 -6.89 0.24 17.05
CA ASP A 114 -8.12 0.02 17.81
C ASP A 114 -9.26 -0.52 16.92
N LEU A 115 -9.59 0.19 15.84
CA LEU A 115 -10.67 -0.22 14.92
C LEU A 115 -10.33 -1.51 14.16
N GLN A 116 -9.06 -1.72 13.82
CA GLN A 116 -8.64 -2.98 13.20
C GLN A 116 -8.83 -4.16 14.18
N GLY A 117 -8.59 -3.95 15.47
CA GLY A 117 -8.80 -4.96 16.52
C GLY A 117 -10.28 -5.36 16.65
N GLU A 118 -11.20 -4.39 16.55
CA GLU A 118 -12.65 -4.64 16.59
C GLU A 118 -13.16 -5.40 15.37
N ALA A 119 -12.54 -5.21 14.20
CA ALA A 119 -12.97 -5.82 12.95
C ALA A 119 -12.43 -7.25 12.71
N LYS A 120 -11.61 -7.77 13.63
CA LYS A 120 -11.01 -9.12 13.55
C LYS A 120 -11.93 -10.20 14.10
#